data_AF-A0A1C5XJ44-F1
#
_entry.id   AF-A0A1C5XJ44-F1
#
_cell.length_a   1.000
_cell.length_b   1.000
_cell.length_c   1.000
_cell.angle_alpha   90.00
_cell.angle_beta   90.00
_cell.angle_gamma   90.00
#
_symmetry.space_group_name_H-M   'P 1'
#
loop_
_entity.id
_entity.type
_entity.pdbx_description
1 polymer ?
#
loop_
_entity_poly.entity_id
_entity_poly.type
_entity_poly.pdbx_seq_one_letter_code
_entity_poly.pdbx_strand_id
1 'polypeptide(L)'
;MAKIQRAFRLSQEAIDVIDQRDRQRYPTGQGLVEALLLNQEEKETPTLENLAEDVTELKQDIKQILQLLEQLNQGADKKPKEEKKTVPKTYGGLPYTPPPSDII
;
A
#
# COMPACT_ATOMS: atom_id res chain seq x y z
N MET A 1 59.67 -8.17 48.26
CA MET A 1 58.48 -7.37 48.61
C MET A 1 57.24 -8.15 48.20
N ALA A 2 56.34 -8.46 49.14
CA ALA A 2 55.11 -9.20 48.85
C ALA A 2 54.06 -8.25 48.26
N LYS A 3 53.44 -8.62 47.13
CA LYS A 3 52.34 -7.85 46.53
C LYS A 3 51.08 -8.07 47.36
N ILE A 4 50.61 -7.04 48.06
CA ILE A 4 49.31 -7.07 48.74
C ILE A 4 48.23 -6.93 47.66
N GLN A 5 47.50 -8.01 47.39
CA GLN A 5 46.26 -7.94 46.64
C GLN A 5 45.14 -7.51 47.59
N ARG A 6 44.61 -6.30 47.39
CA ARG A 6 43.38 -5.87 48.07
C ARG A 6 42.18 -6.29 47.23
N ALA A 7 41.28 -7.05 47.83
CA ALA A 7 39.97 -7.30 47.25
C ALA A 7 39.04 -6.14 47.65
N PHE A 8 38.37 -5.54 46.68
CA PHE A 8 37.33 -4.55 46.91
C PHE A 8 35.98 -5.26 46.90
N ARG A 9 35.20 -5.07 47.96
CA ARG A 9 33.81 -5.50 48.05
C ARG A 9 32.95 -4.30 48.42
N LEU A 10 31.68 -4.34 48.03
CA LEU A 10 30.71 -3.35 48.49
C LEU A 10 30.58 -3.41 50.01
N SER A 11 30.32 -2.25 50.63
CA SER A 11 29.91 -2.19 52.03
C SER A 11 28.53 -2.82 52.19
N GLN A 12 28.21 -3.27 53.41
CA GLN A 12 26.88 -3.81 53.69
C GLN A 12 25.78 -2.78 53.41
N GLU A 13 26.02 -1.52 53.77
CA GLU A 13 25.13 -0.39 53.47
C GLU A 13 24.83 -0.25 51.97
N ALA A 14 25.83 -0.41 51.10
CA ALA A 14 25.64 -0.34 49.67
C ALA A 14 24.81 -1.52 49.13
N ILE A 15 24.94 -2.71 49.74
CA ILE A 15 24.15 -3.89 49.39
C ILE A 15 22.68 -3.66 49.81
N ASP A 16 22.45 -3.18 51.03
CA ASP A 16 21.10 -2.96 51.56
C ASP A 16 20.31 -1.95 50.72
N VAL A 17 20.97 -0.89 50.22
CA VAL A 17 20.37 0.09 49.29
C VAL A 17 19.96 -0.56 47.97
N ILE A 18 20.76 -1.50 47.44
CA ILE A 18 20.44 -2.22 46.20
C ILE A 18 19.26 -3.17 46.39
N ASP A 19 19.15 -3.80 47.56
CA ASP A 19 18.08 -4.74 47.88
C ASP A 19 16.75 -4.04 48.14
N GLN A 20 16.80 -2.86 48.77
CA GLN A 20 15.64 -2.02 49.05
C GLN A 20 15.31 -1.05 47.89
N ARG A 21 15.98 -1.18 46.75
CA ARG A 21 15.71 -0.32 45.60
C ARG A 21 14.26 -0.42 45.16
N ASP A 22 13.77 0.69 44.62
CA ASP A 22 12.48 0.72 43.96
C ASP A 22 12.49 -0.22 42.75
N ARG A 23 11.80 -1.36 42.88
CA ARG A 23 11.70 -2.38 41.83
C ARG A 23 10.78 -1.99 40.69
N GLN A 24 9.89 -1.00 40.89
CA GLN A 24 9.08 -0.47 39.80
C GLN A 24 9.94 0.38 38.88
N ARG A 25 10.83 1.21 39.45
CA ARG A 25 11.76 2.04 38.68
C ARG A 25 12.98 1.30 38.16
N TYR A 26 13.51 0.34 38.94
CA TYR A 26 14.71 -0.42 38.64
C TYR A 26 14.45 -1.93 38.79
N PRO A 27 13.74 -2.54 37.81
CA PRO A 27 13.41 -3.96 37.84
C PRO A 27 14.67 -4.82 37.78
N THR A 28 14.52 -6.09 38.16
CA THR A 28 15.54 -7.10 37.86
C THR A 28 15.57 -7.37 36.35
N GLY A 29 16.66 -7.92 35.84
CA GLY A 29 16.73 -8.33 34.43
C GLY A 29 15.59 -9.26 34.04
N GLN A 30 15.25 -10.21 34.93
CA GLN A 30 14.11 -11.11 34.75
C GLN A 30 12.77 -10.35 34.69
N GLY A 31 12.51 -9.44 35.64
CA GLY A 31 11.27 -8.67 35.68
C GLY A 31 11.11 -7.76 34.46
N LEU A 32 12.21 -7.24 33.92
CA LEU A 32 12.20 -6.48 32.65
C LEU A 32 11.80 -7.38 31.47
N VAL A 33 12.38 -8.57 31.37
CA VAL A 33 12.06 -9.52 30.29
C VAL A 33 10.58 -9.93 30.35
N GLU A 34 10.08 -10.26 31.55
CA GLU A 34 8.66 -10.60 31.74
C GLU A 34 7.73 -9.45 31.34
N ALA A 35 8.02 -8.22 31.76
CA ALA A 35 7.24 -7.05 31.38
C ALA A 35 7.26 -6.82 29.85
N LEU A 36 8.40 -7.00 29.19
CA LEU A 36 8.51 -6.86 27.74
C LEU A 36 7.74 -7.95 26.98
N LEU A 37 7.63 -9.16 27.53
CA LEU A 37 6.85 -10.24 26.93
C LEU A 37 5.35 -9.99 27.10
N LEU A 38 4.91 -9.59 28.28
CA LEU A 38 3.50 -9.23 28.54
C LEU A 38 3.05 -8.04 27.69
N ASN A 39 3.87 -7.00 27.58
CA ASN A 39 3.56 -5.81 26.79
C ASN A 39 3.68 -6.04 25.27
N GLN A 40 4.24 -7.18 24.82
CA GLN A 40 4.28 -7.52 23.40
C GLN A 40 2.92 -8.01 22.89
N GLU A 41 2.08 -8.58 23.76
CA GLU A 41 0.73 -9.03 23.40
C GLU A 41 -0.24 -7.86 23.15
N GLU A 42 0.06 -6.66 23.64
CA GLU A 42 -0.77 -5.45 23.44
C GLU A 42 -0.52 -4.74 22.10
N LYS A 43 0.53 -5.10 21.36
CA LYS A 43 0.61 -4.67 19.96
C LYS A 43 -0.36 -5.55 19.21
N GLU A 44 -1.50 -4.99 18.83
CA GLU A 44 -2.52 -5.58 17.95
C GLU A 44 -1.85 -6.17 16.70
N THR A 45 -1.33 -7.39 16.82
CA THR A 45 -0.95 -8.17 15.67
C THR A 45 -2.27 -8.53 15.01
N PRO A 46 -2.48 -8.20 13.72
CA PRO A 46 -3.69 -8.63 13.03
C PRO A 46 -3.82 -10.13 13.24
N THR A 47 -4.95 -10.53 13.84
CA THR A 47 -5.22 -11.94 14.09
C THR A 47 -5.32 -12.67 12.76
N LEU A 48 -5.13 -13.99 12.77
CA LEU A 48 -5.25 -14.80 11.56
C LEU A 48 -6.67 -14.67 10.97
N GLU A 49 -7.66 -14.46 11.82
CA GLU A 49 -9.06 -14.19 11.47
C GLU A 49 -9.21 -12.88 10.69
N ASN A 50 -8.64 -11.77 11.19
CA ASN A 50 -8.69 -10.48 10.48
C ASN A 50 -8.03 -10.58 9.10
N LEU A 51 -6.89 -11.27 9.00
CA LEU A 51 -6.21 -11.49 7.73
C LEU A 51 -7.04 -12.36 6.76
N ALA A 52 -7.78 -13.33 7.29
CA ALA A 52 -8.64 -14.17 6.46
C ALA A 52 -9.81 -13.36 5.89
N GLU A 53 -10.42 -12.49 6.68
CA GLU A 53 -11.47 -11.56 6.23
C GLU A 53 -10.97 -10.66 5.09
N ASP A 54 -9.84 -9.98 5.29
CA ASP A 54 -9.21 -9.12 4.27
C ASP A 54 -8.95 -9.88 2.95
N VAL A 55 -8.46 -11.13 3.03
CA VAL A 55 -8.22 -11.97 1.85
C VAL A 55 -9.52 -12.35 1.15
N THR A 56 -10.62 -12.56 1.89
CA THR A 56 -11.92 -12.84 1.28
C THR A 56 -12.51 -11.62 0.59
N GLU A 57 -12.36 -10.42 1.17
CA GLU A 57 -12.82 -9.16 0.57
C GLU A 57 -12.04 -8.86 -0.72
N LEU A 58 -10.70 -8.96 -0.68
CA LEU A 58 -9.85 -8.78 -1.86
C LEU A 58 -10.23 -9.76 -3.00
N LYS A 59 -10.58 -11.01 -2.67
CA LYS A 59 -11.06 -11.99 -3.67
C LYS A 59 -12.39 -11.58 -4.30
N GLN A 60 -13.28 -10.93 -3.57
CA GLN A 60 -14.55 -10.44 -4.10
C GLN A 60 -14.32 -9.23 -5.00
N ASP A 61 -13.48 -8.29 -4.59
CA ASP A 61 -13.13 -7.11 -5.39
C ASP A 61 -12.47 -7.48 -6.72
N ILE A 62 -11.53 -8.43 -6.70
CA ILE A 62 -10.91 -8.95 -7.92
C ILE A 62 -11.96 -9.51 -8.89
N LYS A 63 -12.95 -10.26 -8.39
CA LYS A 63 -14.03 -10.79 -9.24
C LYS A 63 -14.88 -9.67 -9.84
N GLN A 64 -15.23 -8.65 -9.06
CA GLN A 64 -16.01 -7.52 -9.55
C GLN A 64 -15.25 -6.73 -10.62
N ILE A 65 -13.96 -6.47 -10.39
CA ILE A 65 -13.10 -5.78 -11.36
C ILE A 65 -13.01 -6.57 -12.67
N LEU A 66 -12.80 -7.89 -12.60
CA LEU A 66 -12.75 -8.74 -13.79
C LEU A 66 -14.07 -8.70 -14.58
N GLN A 67 -15.21 -8.71 -13.88
CA GLN A 67 -16.52 -8.62 -14.53
C GLN A 67 -16.75 -7.26 -15.20
N LEU A 68 -16.32 -6.16 -14.56
CA LEU A 68 -16.37 -4.82 -15.16
C LEU A 68 -15.47 -4.70 -16.39
N LEU A 69 -14.25 -5.25 -16.33
CA LEU A 69 -13.34 -5.27 -17.47
C LEU A 69 -13.91 -6.06 -18.64
N GLU A 70 -14.56 -7.19 -18.38
CA GLU A 70 -15.22 -7.99 -19.42
C GLU A 70 -16.37 -7.21 -20.08
N GLN A 71 -17.21 -6.53 -19.29
CA GLN A 71 -18.29 -5.67 -19.83
C GLN A 71 -17.76 -4.52 -20.69
N LEU A 72 -16.68 -3.87 -20.24
CA LEU A 72 -16.04 -2.79 -21.01
C LEU A 72 -15.47 -3.29 -22.33
N ASN A 73 -14.87 -4.49 -22.34
CA ASN A 73 -14.30 -5.07 -23.57
C ASN A 73 -15.41 -5.44 -24.57
N GLN A 74 -16.52 -6.02 -24.10
CA GLN A 74 -17.69 -6.32 -24.94
C GLN A 74 -18.38 -5.07 -25.49
N GLY A 75 -18.28 -3.93 -24.81
CA GLY A 75 -18.76 -2.62 -25.28
C GLY A 75 -17.86 -2.00 -26.35
N ALA A 76 -16.55 -2.29 -26.32
CA ALA A 76 -15.58 -1.81 -27.30
C ALA A 76 -15.72 -2.52 -28.66
N ASP A 77 -16.02 -3.83 -28.66
CA ASP A 77 -16.24 -4.62 -29.89
C ASP A 77 -17.54 -4.28 -30.62
N LYS A 78 -18.50 -3.62 -29.94
CA LYS A 78 -19.79 -3.21 -30.51
C LYS A 78 -19.78 -1.81 -31.12
N LYS A 79 -18.65 -1.10 -31.16
CA LYS A 79 -18.60 0.13 -31.96
C LYS A 79 -18.82 -0.27 -33.43
N PRO A 80 -19.89 0.21 -34.09
CA PRO A 80 -20.07 -0.06 -35.50
C PRO A 80 -18.81 0.47 -36.20
N LYS A 81 -18.17 -0.39 -37.01
CA LYS A 81 -17.27 0.09 -38.06
C LYS A 81 -18.07 1.17 -38.78
N GLU A 82 -17.68 2.43 -38.63
CA GLU A 82 -18.21 3.49 -39.48
C GLU A 82 -17.87 3.09 -40.91
N GLU A 83 -18.81 2.42 -41.57
CA GLU A 83 -18.85 2.36 -43.02
C GLU A 83 -18.80 3.80 -43.47
N LYS A 84 -17.66 4.18 -44.05
CA LYS A 84 -17.52 5.45 -44.75
C LYS A 84 -18.61 5.47 -45.83
N LYS A 85 -19.77 6.08 -45.52
CA LYS A 85 -20.77 6.38 -46.53
C LYS A 85 -20.08 7.25 -47.58
N THR A 86 -19.84 6.66 -48.73
CA THR A 86 -19.43 7.39 -49.92
C THR A 86 -20.59 8.31 -50.31
N VAL A 87 -20.49 9.58 -49.92
CA VAL A 87 -21.41 10.62 -50.39
C VAL A 87 -21.22 10.72 -51.90
N PRO A 88 -22.27 10.63 -52.73
CA PRO A 88 -22.16 10.92 -54.15
C PRO A 88 -21.75 12.39 -54.29
N LYS A 89 -20.60 12.67 -54.91
CA LYS A 89 -20.20 14.05 -55.26
C LYS A 89 -21.19 14.61 -56.27
N THR A 90 -22.19 15.35 -55.81
CA THR A 90 -22.97 16.22 -56.69
C THR A 90 -22.10 17.42 -57.04
N TYR A 91 -21.65 17.50 -58.30
CA TYR A 91 -20.89 18.64 -58.82
C TYR A 91 -21.79 19.89 -58.82
N GLY A 92 -21.75 20.67 -57.74
CA GLY A 92 -22.40 21.99 -57.62
C GLY A 92 -21.55 23.12 -58.20
N GLY A 93 -20.99 22.94 -59.40
CA GLY A 93 -20.25 23.98 -60.10
C GLY A 93 -21.21 24.84 -60.93
N LEU A 94 -21.20 26.16 -60.70
CA LEU A 94 -21.90 27.16 -61.52
C LEU A 94 -21.66 26.92 -63.03
N PRO A 95 -22.66 27.16 -63.90
CA PRO A 95 -22.50 26.97 -65.34
C PRO A 95 -21.36 27.84 -65.86
N TYR A 96 -20.41 27.23 -66.57
CA TYR A 96 -19.26 27.92 -67.14
C TYR A 96 -19.71 28.92 -68.21
N THR A 97 -19.35 30.19 -68.04
CA THR A 97 -19.44 31.21 -69.09
C THR A 97 -18.04 31.40 -69.70
N PRO A 98 -17.82 31.11 -71.00
CA PRO A 98 -16.53 31.32 -71.62
C PRO A 98 -16.18 32.81 -71.65
N PRO A 99 -14.90 33.19 -71.40
CA PRO A 99 -14.46 34.56 -71.50
C PRO A 99 -14.59 35.07 -72.95
N PRO A 100 -14.91 36.37 -73.15
CA PRO A 100 -15.05 36.94 -74.49
C PRO A 100 -13.72 36.80 -75.25
N SER A 101 -13.82 36.33 -76.49
CA SER A 101 -12.66 36.18 -77.36
C SER A 101 -12.13 37.56 -77.73
N ASP A 102 -10.89 37.86 -77.34
CA ASP A 102 -10.19 39.06 -77.79
C ASP A 102 -10.10 39.04 -79.33
N ILE A 103 -10.64 40.09 -79.95
CA ILE A 103 -10.54 40.34 -81.39
C ILE A 103 -9.12 40.89 -81.66
N ILE A 104 -8.41 40.24 -82.59
CA ILE A 104 -7.06 40.60 -83.08
C ILE A 104 -7.07 41.99 -83.73
#